data_AF-A0A975H4M2-F1
#
_entry.id   AF-A0A975H4M2-F1
#
_cell.length_a   1.000
_cell.length_b   1.000
_cell.length_c   1.000
_cell.angle_alpha   90.00
_cell.angle_beta   90.00
_cell.angle_gamma   90.00
#
_symmetry.space_group_name_H-M   'P 1'
#
loop_
_entity.id
_entity.type
_entity.pdbx_description
1 polymer ?
#
loop_
_entity_poly.entity_id
_entity_poly.type
_entity_poly.pdbx_seq_one_letter_code
_entity_poly.pdbx_strand_id
1 'polypeptide(L)'
;MIRRAGFAAAWSVFAGLLYFTACTASLHDNYQPGIEFWRRLLWLGWPLLAAAAVLVLNRGRDTALRVQRFATGALLISMLMGLAVHFWPQIRVPWVGPADRTLATTVLRALSMPRFSGRSAVAAYSTGLMAFILWGIASTRARRRH
;
A
#
# COMPACT_ATOMS: atom_id res chain seq x y z
N MET A 1 -7.74 -5.76 25.20
CA MET A 1 -7.54 -4.50 24.46
C MET A 1 -6.28 -4.49 23.57
N ILE A 2 -5.12 -4.92 24.06
CA ILE A 2 -3.81 -4.85 23.37
C ILE A 2 -3.78 -5.49 21.96
N ARG A 3 -4.49 -6.60 21.74
CA ARG A 3 -4.51 -7.30 20.42
C ARG A 3 -5.27 -6.55 19.30
N ARG A 4 -6.22 -5.67 19.62
CA ARG A 4 -6.97 -4.89 18.60
C ARG A 4 -6.17 -3.69 18.11
N ALA A 5 -5.41 -3.05 19.00
CA ALA A 5 -4.53 -1.93 18.68
C ALA A 5 -3.44 -2.33 17.67
N GLY A 6 -2.90 -3.56 17.77
CA GLY A 6 -1.87 -4.05 16.84
C GLY A 6 -2.34 -4.15 15.39
N PHE A 7 -3.59 -4.56 15.14
CA PHE A 7 -4.13 -4.61 13.78
C PHE A 7 -4.45 -3.22 13.23
N ALA A 8 -5.02 -2.35 14.05
CA ALA A 8 -5.27 -0.97 13.65
C ALA A 8 -3.98 -0.26 13.24
N ALA A 9 -2.91 -0.38 14.04
CA ALA A 9 -1.61 0.17 13.70
C ALA A 9 -1.05 -0.42 12.39
N ALA A 10 -1.11 -1.75 12.22
CA ALA A 10 -0.63 -2.41 11.00
C ALA A 10 -1.40 -1.93 9.75
N TRP A 11 -2.72 -1.77 9.87
CA TRP A 11 -3.56 -1.25 8.80
C TRP A 11 -3.31 0.23 8.51
N SER A 12 -3.09 1.06 9.53
CA SER A 12 -2.71 2.47 9.34
C SER A 12 -1.37 2.61 8.63
N VAL A 13 -0.37 1.82 9.02
CA VAL A 13 0.93 1.78 8.34
C VAL A 13 0.75 1.33 6.88
N PHE A 14 -0.01 0.27 6.65
CA PHE A 14 -0.30 -0.22 5.31
C PHE A 14 -1.01 0.82 4.45
N ALA A 15 -2.03 1.49 4.99
CA ALA A 15 -2.75 2.57 4.31
C ALA A 15 -1.82 3.75 3.97
N GLY A 16 -0.97 4.16 4.90
CA GLY A 16 0.02 5.22 4.68
C GLY A 16 1.01 4.87 3.57
N LEU A 17 1.53 3.64 3.56
CA LEU A 17 2.42 3.15 2.50
C LEU A 17 1.71 3.09 1.14
N LEU A 18 0.46 2.63 1.11
CA LEU A 18 -0.31 2.54 -0.14
C LEU A 18 -0.62 3.93 -0.67
N TYR A 19 -1.00 4.85 0.22
CA TYR A 19 -1.23 6.24 -0.11
C TYR A 19 0.03 6.87 -0.71
N PHE A 20 1.16 6.77 -0.01
CA PHE A 20 2.44 7.27 -0.49
C PHE A 20 2.80 6.71 -1.87
N THR A 21 2.66 5.38 -2.05
CA THR A 21 2.97 4.72 -3.32
C THR A 21 2.07 5.23 -4.44
N ALA A 22 0.76 5.37 -4.20
CA ALA A 22 -0.17 5.86 -5.21
C ALA A 22 0.07 7.33 -5.58
N CYS A 23 0.38 8.19 -4.60
CA CYS A 23 0.71 9.60 -4.81
C CYS A 23 1.99 9.79 -5.62
N THR A 24 2.97 8.89 -5.44
CA THR A 24 4.30 8.97 -6.08
C THR A 24 4.43 8.07 -7.32
N ALA A 25 3.39 7.32 -7.70
CA ALA A 25 3.43 6.34 -8.79
C ALA A 25 3.75 6.96 -10.17
N SER A 26 3.39 8.24 -10.37
CA SER A 26 3.65 8.98 -11.61
C SER A 26 5.01 9.69 -11.63
N LEU A 27 5.70 9.79 -10.48
CA LEU A 27 6.98 10.46 -10.37
C LEU A 27 8.12 9.53 -10.84
N HIS A 28 9.13 10.15 -11.45
CA HIS A 28 10.29 9.44 -12.01
C HIS A 28 11.55 10.25 -11.76
N ASP A 29 12.68 9.55 -11.59
CA ASP A 29 13.99 10.15 -11.39
C ASP A 29 14.41 11.11 -12.52
N ASN A 30 13.93 10.91 -13.75
CA ASN A 30 14.16 11.84 -14.87
C ASN A 30 13.63 13.25 -14.61
N TYR A 31 12.70 13.41 -13.67
CA TYR A 31 12.11 14.71 -13.30
C TYR A 31 12.51 15.17 -11.89
N GLN A 32 12.86 14.24 -10.99
CA GLN A 32 13.33 14.51 -9.63
C GLN A 32 14.24 13.36 -9.17
N PRO A 33 15.56 13.53 -9.18
CA PRO A 33 16.49 12.47 -8.77
C PRO A 33 16.23 11.98 -7.34
N GLY A 34 16.32 10.66 -7.14
CA GLY A 34 16.23 10.01 -5.84
C GLY A 34 14.82 9.59 -5.41
N ILE A 35 13.77 9.88 -6.18
CA ILE A 35 12.41 9.49 -5.81
C ILE A 35 12.17 7.99 -5.97
N GLU A 36 12.84 7.34 -6.92
CA GLU A 36 12.75 5.88 -7.06
C GLU A 36 13.32 5.13 -5.87
N PHE A 37 14.41 5.62 -5.28
CA PHE A 37 14.99 5.04 -4.08
C PHE A 37 13.96 4.99 -2.94
N TRP A 38 13.29 6.12 -2.65
CA TRP A 38 12.25 6.18 -1.63
C TRP A 38 11.05 5.31 -1.95
N ARG A 39 10.65 5.22 -3.22
CA ARG A 39 9.55 4.35 -3.65
C ARG A 39 9.86 2.87 -3.48
N ARG A 40 11.12 2.46 -3.67
CA ARG A 40 11.58 1.08 -3.41
C ARG A 40 11.70 0.80 -1.91
N LEU A 41 12.17 1.77 -1.12
CA LEU A 41 12.30 1.63 0.32
C LEU A 41 10.92 1.48 0.99
N LEU A 42 9.96 2.31 0.58
CA LEU A 42 8.58 2.30 1.07
C LEU A 42 7.66 1.38 0.26
N TRP A 43 8.23 0.35 -0.38
CA TRP A 43 7.50 -0.52 -1.27
C TRP A 43 6.39 -1.29 -0.54
N LEU A 44 5.18 -1.16 -1.08
CA LEU A 44 3.96 -1.72 -0.51
C LEU A 44 3.91 -3.25 -0.48
N GLY A 45 4.80 -3.93 -1.22
CA GLY A 45 4.92 -5.38 -1.19
C GLY A 45 5.44 -5.91 0.15
N TRP A 46 6.22 -5.12 0.90
CA TRP A 46 6.89 -5.59 2.12
C TRP A 46 5.93 -6.11 3.20
N PRO A 47 4.86 -5.41 3.59
CA PRO A 47 3.94 -5.91 4.62
C PRO A 47 3.21 -7.20 4.20
N LEU A 48 2.83 -7.33 2.93
CA LEU A 48 2.15 -8.52 2.42
C LEU A 48 3.12 -9.71 2.34
N LEU A 49 4.36 -9.48 1.89
CA LEU A 49 5.41 -10.51 1.88
C LEU A 49 5.79 -10.95 3.29
N ALA A 50 5.90 -10.02 4.23
CA ALA A 50 6.16 -10.35 5.63
C ALA A 50 5.03 -11.21 6.22
N ALA A 51 3.77 -10.87 5.95
CA ALA A 51 2.62 -11.68 6.37
C ALA A 51 2.61 -13.08 5.71
N ALA A 52 2.97 -13.17 4.43
CA ALA A 52 3.13 -14.44 3.73
C ALA A 52 4.26 -15.30 4.34
N ALA A 53 5.42 -14.69 4.63
CA ALA A 53 6.54 -15.36 5.26
C ALA A 53 6.16 -15.89 6.65
N VAL A 54 5.49 -15.10 7.48
CA VAL A 54 4.98 -15.53 8.79
C VAL A 54 4.03 -16.72 8.64
N LEU A 55 3.16 -16.71 7.63
CA LEU A 55 2.26 -17.82 7.35
C LEU A 55 3.01 -19.09 6.93
N VAL A 56 4.08 -18.97 6.13
CA VAL A 56 4.93 -20.08 5.69
C VAL A 56 5.73 -20.68 6.85
N LEU A 57 6.38 -19.83 7.66
CA LEU A 57 7.23 -20.24 8.76
C LEU A 57 6.43 -20.80 9.94
N ASN A 58 5.23 -20.29 10.18
CA ASN A 58 4.41 -20.71 11.30
C ASN A 58 3.06 -21.27 10.80
N ARG A 59 2.94 -22.59 10.88
CA ARG A 59 1.76 -23.31 10.39
C ARG A 59 0.56 -23.29 11.35
N GLY A 60 0.67 -22.62 12.50
CA GLY A 60 -0.40 -22.56 13.51
C GLY A 60 -1.70 -21.94 13.00
N ARG A 61 -2.84 -22.47 13.45
CA ARG A 61 -4.18 -21.97 13.10
C ARG A 61 -4.38 -20.51 13.52
N ASP A 62 -3.89 -20.13 14.70
CA ASP A 62 -3.95 -18.75 15.18
C ASP A 62 -3.16 -17.77 14.31
N THR A 63 -2.04 -18.22 13.75
CA THR A 63 -1.24 -17.43 12.81
C THR A 63 -2.00 -17.26 11.50
N ALA A 64 -2.60 -18.33 10.97
CA ALA A 64 -3.45 -18.25 9.78
C ALA A 64 -4.62 -17.27 9.97
N LEU A 65 -5.32 -17.33 11.10
CA LEU A 65 -6.41 -16.39 11.41
C LEU A 65 -5.94 -14.94 11.53
N ARG A 66 -4.76 -14.69 12.11
CA ARG A 66 -4.18 -13.35 12.21
C ARG A 66 -3.81 -12.79 10.84
N VAL A 67 -3.16 -13.60 9.99
CA VAL A 67 -2.81 -13.21 8.62
C VAL A 67 -4.07 -12.98 7.78
N GLN A 68 -5.08 -13.83 7.93
CA GLN A 68 -6.38 -13.67 7.26
C GLN A 68 -7.01 -12.32 7.62
N ARG A 69 -7.08 -11.97 8.92
CA ARG A 69 -7.61 -10.67 9.38
C ARG A 69 -6.81 -9.50 8.80
N PHE A 70 -5.48 -9.56 8.85
CA PHE A 70 -4.65 -8.53 8.25
C PHE A 70 -4.95 -8.36 6.75
N ALA A 71 -4.99 -9.47 6.01
CA ALA A 71 -5.26 -9.49 4.57
C ALA A 71 -6.65 -8.94 4.22
N THR A 72 -7.68 -9.19 5.04
CA THR A 72 -9.01 -8.58 4.86
C THR A 72 -8.94 -7.05 4.97
N GLY A 73 -8.25 -6.51 5.97
CA GLY A 73 -8.10 -5.06 6.09
C GLY A 73 -7.27 -4.46 4.96
N ALA A 74 -6.17 -5.13 4.57
CA ALA A 74 -5.34 -4.72 3.43
C ALA A 74 -6.14 -4.71 2.10
N LEU A 75 -7.01 -5.71 1.89
CA LEU A 75 -7.91 -5.77 0.74
C LEU A 75 -8.89 -4.60 0.74
N LEU A 76 -9.57 -4.35 1.86
CA LEU A 76 -10.51 -3.23 1.99
C LEU A 76 -9.84 -1.88 1.74
N ILE A 77 -8.67 -1.65 2.35
CA ILE A 77 -7.87 -0.43 2.14
C ILE A 77 -7.49 -0.28 0.68
N SER A 78 -7.09 -1.37 0.03
CA SER A 78 -6.72 -1.35 -1.40
C SER A 78 -7.92 -1.03 -2.30
N MET A 79 -9.10 -1.57 -2.01
CA MET A 79 -10.33 -1.25 -2.74
C MET A 79 -10.75 0.20 -2.54
N LEU A 80 -10.75 0.69 -1.29
CA LEU A 80 -11.07 2.08 -0.98
C LEU A 80 -10.09 3.04 -1.67
N MET A 81 -8.80 2.70 -1.68
CA MET A 81 -7.81 3.49 -2.39
C MET A 81 -8.02 3.45 -3.92
N GLY A 82 -8.35 2.29 -4.49
CA GLY A 82 -8.67 2.18 -5.91
C GLY A 82 -9.87 3.03 -6.32
N LEU A 83 -10.92 3.03 -5.48
CA LEU A 83 -12.07 3.92 -5.64
C LEU A 83 -11.67 5.39 -5.51
N ALA A 84 -10.89 5.73 -4.48
CA ALA A 84 -10.39 7.10 -4.28
C ALA A 84 -9.60 7.57 -5.50
N VAL A 85 -8.69 6.75 -6.04
CA VAL A 85 -7.93 7.04 -7.27
C VAL A 85 -8.84 7.28 -8.47
N HIS A 86 -9.92 6.53 -8.61
CA HIS A 86 -10.83 6.64 -9.75
C HIS A 86 -11.73 7.89 -9.67
N PHE A 87 -12.22 8.22 -8.48
CA PHE A 87 -13.14 9.34 -8.26
C PHE A 87 -12.44 10.64 -7.85
N TRP A 88 -11.11 10.63 -7.70
CA TRP A 88 -10.39 11.83 -7.28
C TRP A 88 -10.49 12.94 -8.32
N PRO A 89 -10.88 14.17 -7.92
CA PRO A 89 -10.95 15.29 -8.85
C PRO A 89 -9.56 15.60 -9.39
N GLN A 90 -9.47 15.81 -10.70
CA GLN A 90 -8.21 16.18 -11.34
C GLN A 90 -7.88 17.65 -11.03
N ILE A 91 -7.10 17.86 -9.96
CA ILE A 91 -6.64 19.19 -9.57
C ILE A 91 -5.56 19.65 -10.54
N ARG A 92 -5.75 20.84 -11.12
CA ARG A 92 -4.71 21.51 -11.91
C ARG A 92 -3.65 22.06 -10.95
N VAL A 93 -2.52 21.38 -10.89
CA VAL A 93 -1.37 21.83 -10.09
C VAL A 93 -0.49 22.73 -10.97
N PRO A 94 -0.17 23.96 -10.54
CA PRO A 94 0.66 24.86 -11.33
C PRO A 94 2.05 24.26 -11.52
N TRP A 95 2.54 24.35 -12.76
CA TRP A 95 3.87 23.90 -13.12
C TRP A 95 4.92 24.71 -12.35
N VAL A 96 5.93 24.02 -11.82
CA VAL A 96 7.05 24.63 -11.08
C VAL A 96 8.32 24.32 -11.85
N GLY A 97 9.26 25.26 -11.99
CA GLY A 97 10.49 25.03 -12.74
C GLY A 97 11.38 23.95 -12.11
N PRO A 98 12.25 23.25 -12.87
CA PRO A 98 13.18 22.27 -12.30
C PRO A 98 14.11 22.85 -11.23
N ALA A 99 14.52 24.11 -11.36
CA ALA A 99 15.41 24.80 -10.42
C ALA A 99 14.78 25.01 -9.03
N ASP A 100 13.45 25.08 -8.96
CA ASP A 100 12.72 25.37 -7.71
C ASP A 100 12.22 24.09 -7.02
N ARG A 101 12.55 22.90 -7.56
CA ARG A 101 12.08 21.61 -7.04
C ARG A 101 13.18 20.93 -6.24
N THR A 102 12.91 20.70 -4.96
CA THR A 102 13.64 19.73 -4.14
C THR A 102 12.85 18.43 -4.02
N LEU A 103 13.53 17.34 -3.65
CA LEU A 103 12.87 16.06 -3.38
C LEU A 103 11.78 16.21 -2.31
N ALA A 104 12.08 16.94 -1.23
CA ALA A 104 11.15 17.20 -0.14
C ALA A 104 9.90 17.95 -0.62
N THR A 105 10.08 19.04 -1.38
CA THR A 105 8.94 19.81 -1.91
C THR A 105 8.11 18.99 -2.91
N THR A 106 8.75 18.15 -3.72
CA THR A 106 8.07 17.28 -4.69
C THR A 106 7.23 16.22 -3.98
N VAL A 107 7.77 15.56 -2.96
CA VAL A 107 7.05 14.56 -2.16
C VAL A 107 5.92 15.20 -1.38
N LEU A 108 6.17 16.31 -0.67
CA LEU A 108 5.15 17.03 0.09
C LEU A 108 3.98 17.47 -0.80
N ARG A 109 4.29 17.94 -2.02
CA ARG A 109 3.28 18.34 -2.99
C ARG A 109 2.50 17.14 -3.52
N ALA A 110 3.15 16.02 -3.80
CA ALA A 110 2.49 14.79 -4.25
C ALA A 110 1.53 14.23 -3.19
N LEU A 111 1.86 14.39 -1.91
CA LEU A 111 1.02 13.96 -0.79
C LEU A 111 -0.12 14.95 -0.48
N SER A 112 0.09 16.25 -0.63
CA SER A 112 -0.95 17.26 -0.35
C SER A 112 -1.90 17.49 -1.54
N MET A 113 -1.41 17.34 -2.77
CA MET A 113 -2.16 17.56 -4.00
C MET A 113 -1.94 16.39 -4.97
N PRO A 114 -2.45 15.19 -4.65
CA PRO A 114 -2.18 14.00 -5.43
C PRO A 114 -2.77 14.10 -6.83
N ARG A 115 -1.93 13.84 -7.84
CA ARG A 115 -2.35 13.62 -9.22
C ARG A 115 -2.29 12.15 -9.53
N PHE A 116 -3.38 11.45 -9.18
CA PHE A 116 -3.47 10.03 -9.48
C PHE A 116 -3.51 9.79 -10.98
N SER A 117 -2.82 8.72 -11.37
CA SER A 117 -2.70 8.28 -12.77
C SER A 117 -3.08 6.80 -12.87
N GLY A 118 -3.09 6.26 -14.09
CA GLY A 118 -3.25 4.81 -14.29
C GLY A 118 -2.24 3.97 -13.48
N ARG A 119 -1.03 4.50 -13.25
CA ARG A 119 -0.01 3.83 -12.40
C ARG A 119 -0.43 3.74 -10.93
N SER A 120 -1.13 4.76 -10.43
CA SER A 120 -1.69 4.76 -9.07
C SER A 120 -2.78 3.70 -8.94
N ALA A 121 -3.63 3.57 -9.96
CA ALA A 121 -4.66 2.54 -10.00
C ALA A 121 -4.05 1.13 -10.04
N VAL A 122 -3.03 0.91 -10.88
CA VAL A 122 -2.28 -0.35 -10.93
C VAL A 122 -1.69 -0.70 -9.57
N ALA A 123 -1.08 0.26 -8.87
CA ALA A 123 -0.54 0.04 -7.53
C ALA A 123 -1.62 -0.39 -6.52
N ALA A 124 -2.78 0.28 -6.51
CA ALA A 124 -3.88 -0.08 -5.62
C ALA A 124 -4.47 -1.47 -5.93
N TYR A 125 -4.80 -1.73 -7.20
CA TYR A 125 -5.46 -2.98 -7.59
C TYR A 125 -4.54 -4.21 -7.52
N SER A 126 -3.27 -4.09 -7.92
CA SER A 126 -2.31 -5.19 -7.80
C SER A 126 -2.07 -5.58 -6.34
N THR A 127 -2.03 -4.60 -5.45
CA THR A 127 -1.90 -4.84 -4.01
C THR A 127 -3.16 -5.49 -3.44
N GLY A 128 -4.35 -5.03 -3.86
CA GLY A 128 -5.61 -5.66 -3.53
C GLY A 128 -5.65 -7.14 -3.96
N LEU A 129 -5.17 -7.44 -5.17
CA LEU A 129 -5.06 -8.81 -5.67
C LEU A 129 -4.11 -9.66 -4.82
N MET A 130 -2.93 -9.14 -4.47
CA MET A 130 -2.01 -9.85 -3.57
C MET A 130 -2.62 -10.11 -2.19
N ALA A 131 -3.32 -9.13 -1.62
CA ALA A 131 -4.03 -9.28 -0.35
C ALA A 131 -5.14 -10.34 -0.44
N PHE A 132 -5.87 -10.39 -1.56
CA PHE A 132 -6.89 -11.41 -1.83
C PHE A 132 -6.29 -12.82 -1.92
N ILE A 133 -5.19 -12.99 -2.64
CA ILE A 133 -4.47 -14.27 -2.73
C ILE A 133 -4.01 -14.72 -1.33
N LEU A 134 -3.37 -13.81 -0.58
CA LEU A 134 -2.91 -14.10 0.77
C LEU A 134 -4.07 -14.48 1.71
N TRP A 135 -5.19 -13.77 1.61
CA TRP A 135 -6.41 -14.10 2.35
C TRP A 135 -6.92 -15.51 2.02
N GLY A 136 -6.92 -15.91 0.76
CA GLY A 136 -7.32 -17.26 0.33
C GLY A 136 -6.42 -18.35 0.89
N ILE A 137 -5.10 -18.15 0.84
CA ILE A 137 -4.12 -19.09 1.42
C ILE A 137 -4.27 -19.20 2.94
N ALA A 138 -4.44 -18.07 3.63
CA ALA A 138 -4.65 -18.05 5.07
C ALA A 138 -5.97 -18.75 5.45
N SER A 139 -7.05 -18.51 4.71
CA SER A 139 -8.37 -19.10 4.95
C SER A 139 -8.40 -20.61 4.74
N THR A 140 -7.68 -21.12 3.74
CA THR A 140 -7.58 -22.57 3.51
C THR A 140 -6.77 -23.25 4.61
N ARG A 141 -5.66 -22.66 5.05
CA ARG A 141 -4.87 -23.19 6.18
C ARG A 141 -5.61 -23.15 7.50
N ALA A 142 -6.39 -22.10 7.77
CA ALA A 142 -7.19 -22.01 8.98
C ALA A 142 -8.28 -23.10 9.07
N ARG A 143 -8.78 -23.58 7.93
CA ARG A 143 -9.79 -24.66 7.84
C ARG A 143 -9.21 -26.07 7.96
N ARG A 144 -7.99 -26.33 7.46
CA ARG A 144 -7.37 -27.67 7.40
C ARG A 144 -6.83 -28.22 8.74
N ARG A 145 -6.88 -27.44 9.83
CA ARG A 145 -6.35 -27.86 11.15
C ARG A 145 -7.46 -28.09 12.18
N HIS A 146 -8.59 -28.61 11.73
CA HIS A 146 -9.58 -29.29 12.55
C HIS A 146 -9.49 -30.78 12.29
#